data_AF-A0AA97H4C1-F1
#
_entry.id   AF-A0AA97H4C1-F1
#
_cell.length_a   1.000
_cell.length_b   1.000
_cell.length_c   1.000
_cell.angle_alpha   90.00
_cell.angle_beta   90.00
_cell.angle_gamma   90.00
#
_symmetry.space_group_name_H-M   'P 1'
#
loop_
_entity.id
_entity.type
_entity.pdbx_description
1 polymer ?
#
loop_
_entity_poly.entity_id
_entity_poly.type
_entity_poly.pdbx_seq_one_letter_code
_entity_poly.pdbx_strand_id
1 'polypeptide(L)'
;MAVIKVQKSHNLKTYKGNIMKQFLFFSVLLFTLVSCNFNQKDNISKHFEPTVKSLKDNYEYPEWLMDAKFGIFTCWGPVTHAIQYGDRQMGWYAGRMYDEETIEHAYHLKHFGNHNEFGYKDIIKEFKGEKFNAEEWAEIIENSGAKFAGPLAVHHDNFLMWKSNISPWNSYDIGPKIDISGQMVKALRKRGIKFIGTFHHGFTHRFYEHAFKYDGNEAPELYGIPHNPMSNQTNNTLAWRKIPGVMQESFLAKVNEFVKNYEPDMIYFDFGLGWNDENIKLQMYADFYNAAIAYGQTQPTVSQKQREGEQLNFSTLDLERGRMDFLTSFPWVCDDSPDCLSSTIRVLS
;
A
#
# COMPACT_ATOMS: atom_id res chain seq x y z
N MET A 1 18.71 -76.95 79.60
CA MET A 1 17.24 -76.76 79.44
C MET A 1 17.01 -75.40 78.79
N ALA A 2 16.66 -75.36 77.51
CA ALA A 2 16.08 -74.21 76.78
C ALA A 2 15.68 -74.72 75.38
N VAL A 3 14.46 -75.23 75.20
CA VAL A 3 13.28 -74.58 74.58
C VAL A 3 13.43 -74.29 73.09
N ILE A 4 12.63 -75.02 72.30
CA ILE A 4 12.33 -74.82 70.87
C ILE A 4 11.48 -73.55 70.69
N LYS A 5 11.73 -72.76 69.63
CA LYS A 5 10.67 -71.96 68.99
C LYS A 5 10.84 -71.84 67.47
N VAL A 6 9.68 -71.93 66.82
CA VAL A 6 9.40 -72.06 65.38
C VAL A 6 9.18 -70.70 64.70
N GLN A 7 9.57 -70.61 63.42
CA GLN A 7 9.19 -69.74 62.29
C GLN A 7 8.49 -68.37 62.49
N LYS A 8 8.87 -67.40 61.63
CA LYS A 8 7.91 -66.67 60.78
C LYS A 8 8.54 -66.06 59.53
N SER A 9 7.85 -66.25 58.41
CA SER A 9 8.08 -65.70 57.08
C SER A 9 7.97 -64.17 57.04
N HIS A 10 8.76 -63.52 56.18
CA HIS A 10 8.62 -62.10 55.87
C HIS A 10 7.92 -61.87 54.54
N ASN A 11 6.97 -60.94 54.58
CA ASN A 11 5.91 -60.69 53.60
C ASN A 11 6.36 -59.90 52.38
N LEU A 12 5.89 -60.35 51.21
CA LEU A 12 5.78 -59.62 49.95
C LEU A 12 4.82 -58.42 50.11
N LYS A 13 5.30 -57.23 50.47
CA LYS A 13 4.47 -56.00 50.39
C LYS A 13 5.15 -54.76 49.81
N THR A 14 6.45 -54.81 49.51
CA THR A 14 7.20 -53.61 49.07
C THR A 14 7.44 -53.50 47.57
N TYR A 15 7.08 -54.51 46.76
CA TYR A 15 7.37 -54.50 45.30
C TYR A 15 6.21 -54.04 44.39
N LYS A 16 4.97 -53.87 44.90
CA LYS A 16 3.83 -53.47 44.06
C LYS A 16 3.62 -51.95 43.93
N GLY A 17 4.24 -51.13 44.79
CA GLY A 17 4.03 -49.67 44.80
C GLY A 17 4.80 -48.90 43.72
N ASN A 18 5.98 -49.39 43.31
CA ASN A 18 6.82 -48.69 42.33
C ASN A 18 6.45 -48.96 40.86
N ILE A 19 5.85 -50.12 40.57
CA ILE A 19 5.44 -50.48 39.21
C ILE A 19 4.20 -49.66 38.79
N MET A 20 3.24 -49.43 39.70
CA MET A 20 2.05 -48.60 39.40
C MET A 20 2.38 -47.12 39.17
N LYS A 21 3.40 -46.55 39.85
CA LYS A 21 3.82 -45.17 39.63
C LYS A 21 4.61 -44.99 38.32
N GLN A 22 5.39 -45.99 37.91
CA GLN A 22 6.07 -45.97 36.59
C GLN A 22 5.09 -46.15 35.43
N PHE A 23 4.03 -46.95 35.59
CA PHE A 23 2.99 -47.08 34.57
C PHE A 23 2.10 -45.82 34.44
N LEU A 24 1.78 -45.13 35.54
CA LEU A 24 1.03 -43.87 35.47
C LEU A 24 1.83 -42.72 34.83
N PHE A 25 3.16 -42.69 35.04
CA PHE A 25 4.02 -41.68 34.42
C PHE A 25 4.19 -41.92 32.91
N PHE A 26 4.25 -43.19 32.49
CA PHE A 26 4.31 -43.54 31.07
C PHE A 26 2.97 -43.33 30.33
N SER A 27 1.82 -43.54 30.99
CA SER A 27 0.52 -43.28 30.36
C SER A 27 0.21 -41.79 30.19
N VAL A 28 0.71 -40.93 31.08
CA VAL A 28 0.58 -39.46 30.94
C VAL A 28 1.52 -38.93 29.85
N LEU A 29 2.74 -39.48 29.72
CA LEU A 29 3.65 -39.11 28.63
C LEU A 29 3.11 -39.54 27.25
N LEU A 30 2.45 -40.70 27.18
CA LEU A 30 1.82 -41.18 25.93
C LEU A 30 0.58 -40.36 25.55
N PHE A 31 -0.18 -39.85 26.52
CA PHE A 31 -1.31 -38.95 26.24
C PHE A 31 -0.87 -37.52 25.89
N THR A 32 0.27 -37.02 26.39
CA THR A 32 0.81 -35.72 25.96
C THR A 32 1.49 -35.77 24.59
N LEU A 33 1.95 -36.93 24.13
CA LEU A 33 2.55 -37.08 22.80
C LEU A 33 1.50 -37.25 21.68
N VAL A 34 0.27 -37.68 21.99
CA VAL A 34 -0.80 -37.86 21.00
C VAL A 34 -1.62 -36.57 20.77
N SER A 35 -1.55 -35.58 21.66
CA SER A 35 -2.15 -34.25 21.45
C SER A 35 -1.25 -33.25 20.72
N CYS A 36 -0.02 -33.64 20.36
CA CYS A 36 0.82 -32.92 19.40
C CYS A 36 0.81 -33.60 18.03
N ASN A 37 -0.35 -34.06 17.57
CA ASN A 37 -0.65 -33.86 16.16
C ASN A 37 -0.92 -32.37 15.99
N PHE A 38 0.16 -31.59 15.90
CA PHE A 38 0.12 -30.38 15.10
C PHE A 38 -0.53 -30.82 13.79
N ASN A 39 -1.71 -30.30 13.51
CA ASN A 39 -2.16 -30.16 12.15
C ASN A 39 -1.06 -29.36 11.46
N GLN A 40 -0.04 -30.04 10.97
CA GLN A 40 0.66 -29.66 9.78
C GLN A 40 -0.41 -29.79 8.69
N LYS A 41 -1.35 -28.83 8.68
CA LYS A 41 -1.94 -28.39 7.43
C LYS A 41 -0.72 -28.22 6.56
N ASP A 42 -0.67 -28.94 5.46
CA ASP A 42 0.25 -28.65 4.38
C ASP A 42 0.09 -27.16 4.11
N ASN A 43 0.95 -26.33 4.72
CA ASN A 43 1.13 -24.94 4.37
C ASN A 43 1.84 -25.03 3.03
N ILE A 44 1.08 -25.39 1.99
CA ILE A 44 1.37 -24.94 0.65
C ILE A 44 1.40 -23.43 0.83
N SER A 45 2.60 -22.89 0.98
CA SER A 45 2.84 -21.45 0.97
C SER A 45 2.06 -20.92 -0.22
N LYS A 46 0.96 -20.20 0.03
CA LYS A 46 0.18 -19.57 -1.03
C LYS A 46 1.17 -18.79 -1.88
N HIS A 47 1.27 -19.13 -3.16
CA HIS A 47 2.20 -18.52 -4.08
C HIS A 47 1.43 -17.97 -5.27
N PHE A 48 1.64 -16.69 -5.54
CA PHE A 48 1.00 -15.97 -6.62
C PHE A 48 1.95 -15.93 -7.81
N GLU A 49 1.59 -16.62 -8.87
CA GLU A 49 2.22 -16.45 -10.19
C GLU A 49 1.61 -15.22 -10.87
N PRO A 50 2.35 -14.52 -11.75
CA PRO A 50 1.86 -13.34 -12.48
C PRO A 50 0.90 -13.73 -13.61
N THR A 51 -0.16 -14.47 -13.28
CA THR A 51 -1.22 -14.92 -14.18
C THR A 51 -2.58 -14.68 -13.54
N VAL A 52 -3.58 -14.27 -14.33
CA VAL A 52 -4.95 -14.04 -13.84
C VAL A 52 -5.49 -15.25 -13.07
N LYS A 53 -5.22 -16.46 -13.56
CA LYS A 53 -5.66 -17.70 -12.90
C LYS A 53 -5.06 -17.85 -11.50
N SER A 54 -3.74 -17.75 -11.37
CA SER A 54 -3.07 -17.89 -10.07
C SER A 54 -3.51 -16.79 -9.08
N LEU A 55 -3.66 -15.56 -9.56
CA LEU A 55 -4.15 -14.46 -8.72
C LEU A 55 -5.56 -14.75 -8.20
N LYS A 56 -6.50 -15.17 -9.06
CA LYS A 56 -7.88 -15.52 -8.66
C LYS A 56 -7.95 -16.72 -7.71
N ASP A 57 -7.17 -17.76 -7.98
CA ASP A 57 -7.23 -19.01 -7.22
C ASP A 57 -6.67 -18.87 -5.79
N ASN A 58 -5.76 -17.91 -5.56
CA ASN A 58 -5.07 -17.73 -4.27
C ASN A 58 -5.55 -16.52 -3.47
N TYR A 59 -6.23 -15.56 -4.11
CA TYR A 59 -6.70 -14.33 -3.47
C TYR A 59 -7.96 -14.57 -2.64
N GLU A 60 -7.99 -13.95 -1.47
CA GLU A 60 -9.16 -13.88 -0.60
C GLU A 60 -9.40 -12.42 -0.23
N TYR A 61 -10.67 -12.01 -0.22
CA TYR A 61 -11.01 -10.68 0.21
C TYR A 61 -10.67 -10.50 1.70
N PRO A 62 -10.06 -9.36 2.07
CA PRO A 62 -9.70 -9.09 3.47
C PRO A 62 -10.91 -8.91 4.37
N GLU A 63 -11.05 -9.81 5.36
CA GLU A 63 -12.03 -9.69 6.44
C GLU A 63 -11.79 -8.42 7.25
N TRP A 64 -10.52 -8.11 7.52
CA TRP A 64 -10.16 -6.90 8.27
C TRP A 64 -10.64 -5.62 7.58
N LEU A 65 -10.65 -5.57 6.25
CA LEU A 65 -11.11 -4.39 5.51
C LEU A 65 -12.63 -4.26 5.59
N MET A 66 -13.32 -5.41 5.49
CA MET A 66 -14.77 -5.48 5.68
C MET A 66 -15.14 -5.04 7.10
N ASP A 67 -14.38 -5.41 8.13
CA ASP A 67 -14.63 -4.98 9.51
C ASP A 67 -14.24 -3.53 9.78
N ALA A 68 -13.22 -3.03 9.10
CA ALA A 68 -12.67 -1.69 9.31
C ALA A 68 -13.68 -0.57 9.00
N LYS A 69 -14.47 -0.70 7.93
CA LYS A 69 -15.48 0.25 7.40
C LYS A 69 -14.95 1.65 7.02
N PHE A 70 -13.92 2.15 7.67
CA PHE A 70 -13.44 3.53 7.53
C PHE A 70 -11.92 3.62 7.66
N GLY A 71 -11.32 4.36 6.74
CA GLY A 71 -9.90 4.69 6.74
C GLY A 71 -9.62 6.08 6.16
N ILE A 72 -8.40 6.55 6.35
CA ILE A 72 -7.97 7.90 5.96
C ILE A 72 -6.67 7.82 5.18
N PHE A 73 -6.60 8.47 4.02
CA PHE A 73 -5.30 8.73 3.38
C PHE A 73 -5.09 10.22 3.18
N THR A 74 -3.86 10.63 2.97
CA THR A 74 -3.51 12.06 2.96
C THR A 74 -2.92 12.45 1.62
N CYS A 75 -3.62 13.31 0.87
CA CYS A 75 -3.06 13.94 -0.33
C CYS A 75 -2.21 15.15 0.07
N TRP A 76 -1.04 14.88 0.66
CA TRP A 76 -0.08 15.88 1.10
C TRP A 76 1.26 15.68 0.40
N GLY A 77 1.92 16.77 0.02
CA GLY A 77 3.17 16.75 -0.76
C GLY A 77 3.50 18.12 -1.35
N PRO A 78 4.50 18.22 -2.25
CA PRO A 78 4.94 19.50 -2.80
C PRO A 78 3.84 20.30 -3.50
N VAL A 79 2.86 19.64 -4.12
CA VAL A 79 1.64 20.30 -4.66
C VAL A 79 0.99 21.18 -3.60
N THR A 80 0.77 20.65 -2.39
CA THR A 80 0.08 21.39 -1.31
C THR A 80 0.88 22.62 -0.84
N HIS A 81 2.21 22.57 -0.95
CA HIS A 81 3.07 23.72 -0.68
C HIS A 81 2.92 24.80 -1.76
N ALA A 82 2.90 24.39 -3.04
CA ALA A 82 2.75 25.31 -4.16
C ALA A 82 1.44 26.13 -4.10
N ILE A 83 0.36 25.47 -3.71
CA ILE A 83 -0.99 26.06 -3.71
C ILE A 83 -1.42 26.59 -2.33
N GLN A 84 -0.49 26.77 -1.38
CA GLN A 84 -0.83 27.21 -0.01
C GLN A 84 -1.58 28.56 0.05
N TYR A 85 -1.45 29.40 -0.98
CA TYR A 85 -2.18 30.67 -1.15
C TYR A 85 -3.14 30.65 -2.35
N GLY A 86 -3.32 29.50 -2.99
CA GLY A 86 -4.14 29.32 -4.18
C GLY A 86 -5.52 28.75 -3.89
N ASP A 87 -6.27 28.48 -4.96
CA ASP A 87 -7.52 27.72 -4.85
C ASP A 87 -7.19 26.27 -4.49
N ARG A 88 -7.87 25.74 -3.48
CA ARG A 88 -7.68 24.35 -3.03
C ARG A 88 -8.03 23.33 -4.12
N GLN A 89 -8.80 23.71 -5.15
CA GLN A 89 -9.13 22.86 -6.28
C GLN A 89 -7.96 22.60 -7.23
N MET A 90 -6.82 23.26 -7.05
CA MET A 90 -5.61 23.08 -7.86
C MET A 90 -4.80 21.81 -7.47
N GLY A 91 -5.46 20.71 -7.09
CA GLY A 91 -4.78 19.47 -6.68
C GLY A 91 -3.90 18.83 -7.78
N TRP A 92 -4.09 19.24 -9.04
CA TRP A 92 -3.28 18.82 -10.19
C TRP A 92 -2.26 19.87 -10.63
N TYR A 93 -1.94 20.82 -9.74
CA TYR A 93 -1.07 21.97 -10.02
C TYR A 93 0.23 21.62 -10.72
N ALA A 94 0.93 20.58 -10.26
CA ALA A 94 2.24 20.19 -10.76
C ALA A 94 2.31 20.00 -12.29
N GLY A 95 1.28 19.43 -12.90
CA GLY A 95 1.17 19.29 -14.35
C GLY A 95 0.52 20.51 -15.00
N ARG A 96 -0.57 20.99 -14.40
CA ARG A 96 -1.40 22.07 -14.99
C ARG A 96 -0.71 23.43 -14.99
N MET A 97 0.23 23.69 -14.10
CA MET A 97 1.01 24.94 -14.13
C MET A 97 1.71 25.14 -15.49
N TYR A 98 2.07 24.08 -16.20
CA TYR A 98 2.69 24.20 -17.52
C TYR A 98 1.69 24.36 -18.68
N ASP A 99 0.39 24.22 -18.41
CA ASP A 99 -0.65 24.36 -19.42
C ASP A 99 -1.17 25.82 -19.44
N GLU A 100 -0.79 26.57 -20.49
CA GLU A 100 -1.08 28.00 -20.67
C GLU A 100 -2.57 28.34 -20.61
N GLU A 101 -3.46 27.38 -20.82
CA GLU A 101 -4.91 27.57 -20.79
C GLU A 101 -5.52 27.49 -19.37
N THR A 102 -4.70 27.22 -18.35
CA THR A 102 -5.19 26.91 -17.00
C THR A 102 -5.02 28.05 -16.00
N ILE A 103 -5.83 28.00 -14.93
CA ILE A 103 -5.72 28.93 -13.80
C ILE A 103 -4.43 28.70 -13.01
N GLU A 104 -3.93 27.46 -12.98
CA GLU A 104 -2.69 27.06 -12.33
C GLU A 104 -1.47 27.72 -12.99
N HIS A 105 -1.45 27.82 -14.32
CA HIS A 105 -0.40 28.53 -15.06
C HIS A 105 -0.36 30.02 -14.73
N ALA A 106 -1.52 30.68 -14.76
CA ALA A 106 -1.64 32.10 -14.40
C ALA A 106 -1.25 32.33 -12.92
N TYR A 107 -1.65 31.43 -12.03
CA TYR A 107 -1.24 31.47 -10.63
C TYR A 107 0.29 31.33 -10.48
N HIS A 108 0.92 30.42 -11.22
CA HIS A 108 2.36 30.21 -11.16
C HIS A 108 3.15 31.46 -11.59
N LEU A 109 2.80 32.03 -12.75
CA LEU A 109 3.42 33.28 -13.22
C LEU A 109 3.34 34.42 -12.19
N LYS A 110 2.21 34.52 -11.48
CA LYS A 110 1.99 35.56 -10.47
C LYS A 110 2.80 35.36 -9.19
N HIS A 111 3.00 34.12 -8.74
CA HIS A 111 3.59 33.83 -7.42
C HIS A 111 5.04 33.38 -7.47
N PHE A 112 5.44 32.70 -8.54
CA PHE A 112 6.77 32.09 -8.69
C PHE A 112 7.55 32.66 -9.89
N GLY A 113 6.84 33.09 -10.94
CA GLY A 113 7.46 33.69 -12.12
C GLY A 113 7.51 32.74 -13.32
N ASN A 114 8.56 32.87 -14.14
CA ASN A 114 8.66 32.13 -15.40
C ASN A 114 8.97 30.64 -15.15
N HIS A 115 8.16 29.75 -15.73
CA HIS A 115 8.29 28.29 -15.65
C HIS A 115 9.66 27.73 -16.09
N ASN A 116 10.38 28.43 -16.98
CA ASN A 116 11.74 28.04 -17.38
C ASN A 116 12.79 28.36 -16.32
N GLU A 117 12.55 29.37 -15.50
CA GLU A 117 13.49 29.83 -14.47
C GLU A 117 13.20 29.17 -13.12
N PHE A 118 11.91 28.94 -12.84
CA PHE A 118 11.44 28.32 -11.62
C PHE A 118 10.29 27.36 -11.96
N GLY A 119 10.58 26.06 -11.99
CA GLY A 119 9.61 25.02 -12.33
C GLY A 119 9.13 24.22 -11.11
N TYR A 120 8.35 23.18 -11.36
CA TYR A 120 7.87 22.30 -10.30
C TYR A 120 9.02 21.59 -9.56
N LYS A 121 10.10 21.24 -10.27
CA LYS A 121 11.33 20.73 -9.67
C LYS A 121 11.92 21.65 -8.60
N ASP A 122 11.72 22.96 -8.73
CA ASP A 122 12.22 23.96 -7.80
C ASP A 122 11.26 24.14 -6.61
N ILE A 123 9.95 24.08 -6.84
CA ILE A 123 8.92 23.97 -5.79
C ILE A 123 9.17 22.76 -4.87
N ILE A 124 9.53 21.60 -5.44
CA ILE A 124 9.84 20.41 -4.64
C ILE A 124 10.99 20.68 -3.65
N LYS A 125 11.99 21.47 -4.04
CA LYS A 125 13.13 21.83 -3.17
C LYS A 125 12.69 22.74 -2.02
N GLU A 126 11.61 23.50 -2.18
CA GLU A 126 11.05 24.37 -1.14
C GLU A 126 10.13 23.62 -0.17
N PHE A 127 9.69 22.41 -0.51
CA PHE A 127 8.88 21.58 0.39
C PHE A 127 9.69 21.07 1.59
N LYS A 128 9.59 21.78 2.72
CA LYS A 128 10.39 21.51 3.94
C LYS A 128 9.69 20.71 5.03
N GLY A 129 8.36 20.58 4.99
CA GLY A 129 7.62 19.74 5.95
C GLY A 129 7.88 20.06 7.43
N GLU A 130 8.21 21.31 7.77
CA GLU A 130 8.81 21.69 9.08
C GLU A 130 7.94 21.36 10.30
N LYS A 131 6.62 21.23 10.10
CA LYS A 131 5.63 20.92 11.15
C LYS A 131 5.06 19.51 11.03
N PHE A 132 5.63 18.67 10.17
CA PHE A 132 5.16 17.31 10.03
C PHE A 132 5.47 16.50 11.30
N ASN A 133 4.45 15.86 11.86
CA ASN A 133 4.57 14.97 13.00
C ASN A 133 3.66 13.75 12.80
N ALA A 134 4.26 12.60 12.51
CA ALA A 134 3.52 11.36 12.29
C ALA A 134 2.76 10.86 13.52
N GLU A 135 3.24 11.14 14.74
CA GLU A 135 2.56 10.74 15.98
C GLU A 135 1.29 11.56 16.21
N GLU A 136 1.32 12.88 15.96
CA GLU A 136 0.14 13.74 16.03
C GLU A 136 -0.90 13.33 14.98
N TRP A 137 -0.46 13.05 13.74
CA TRP A 137 -1.36 12.56 12.70
C TRP A 137 -1.99 11.22 13.08
N ALA A 138 -1.20 10.28 13.58
CA ALA A 138 -1.69 8.97 13.99
C ALA A 138 -2.68 9.07 15.17
N GLU A 139 -2.47 9.98 16.12
CA GLU A 139 -3.42 10.27 17.20
C GLU A 139 -4.74 10.82 16.68
N ILE A 140 -4.70 11.79 15.75
CA ILE A 140 -5.92 12.34 15.13
C ILE A 140 -6.68 11.24 14.36
N ILE A 141 -5.96 10.41 13.60
CA ILE A 141 -6.53 9.29 12.83
C ILE A 141 -7.18 8.28 13.77
N GLU A 142 -6.52 7.90 14.87
CA GLU A 142 -7.09 7.01 15.89
C GLU A 142 -8.38 7.60 16.49
N ASN A 143 -8.35 8.87 16.87
CA ASN A 143 -9.50 9.59 17.44
C ASN A 143 -10.67 9.74 16.45
N SER A 144 -10.41 9.71 15.14
CA SER A 144 -11.46 9.70 14.11
C SER A 144 -12.19 8.36 14.00
N GLY A 145 -11.64 7.29 14.59
CA GLY A 145 -12.14 5.92 14.50
C GLY A 145 -11.66 5.14 13.27
N ALA A 146 -10.82 5.74 12.42
CA ALA A 146 -10.23 5.09 11.26
C ALA A 146 -9.42 3.84 11.67
N LYS A 147 -9.59 2.75 10.91
CA LYS A 147 -8.93 1.46 11.17
C LYS A 147 -7.78 1.15 10.22
N PHE A 148 -7.68 1.91 9.13
CA PHE A 148 -6.55 1.88 8.22
C PHE A 148 -6.21 3.30 7.76
N ALA A 149 -4.93 3.59 7.58
CA ALA A 149 -4.49 4.89 7.10
C ALA A 149 -3.11 4.89 6.45
N GLY A 150 -2.79 5.97 5.72
CA GLY A 150 -1.50 6.09 5.07
C GLY A 150 -1.28 7.35 4.22
N PRO A 151 -0.08 7.49 3.64
CA PRO A 151 0.24 8.59 2.75
C PRO A 151 -0.31 8.36 1.33
N LEU A 152 -0.47 9.48 0.62
CA LEU A 152 -0.25 9.50 -0.82
C LEU A 152 1.22 9.19 -1.09
N ALA A 153 1.54 7.92 -1.35
CA ALA A 153 2.91 7.45 -1.48
C ALA A 153 3.58 8.07 -2.73
N VAL A 154 2.84 8.10 -3.84
CA VAL A 154 3.23 8.85 -5.06
C VAL A 154 1.98 9.42 -5.70
N HIS A 155 1.95 10.73 -5.93
CA HIS A 155 0.90 11.36 -6.74
C HIS A 155 1.19 11.23 -8.25
N HIS A 156 0.39 11.88 -9.11
CA HIS A 156 0.73 12.01 -10.54
C HIS A 156 2.04 12.77 -10.77
N ASP A 157 2.44 13.59 -9.80
CA ASP A 157 3.63 14.43 -9.82
C ASP A 157 4.96 13.65 -9.69
N ASN A 158 4.88 12.33 -9.47
CA ASN A 158 6.00 11.40 -9.41
C ASN A 158 7.03 11.69 -8.30
N PHE A 159 6.63 12.43 -7.26
CA PHE A 159 7.44 12.65 -6.07
C PHE A 159 7.18 11.54 -5.03
N LEU A 160 8.25 10.88 -4.58
CA LEU A 160 8.14 9.71 -3.70
C LEU A 160 8.11 10.17 -2.22
N MET A 161 7.01 9.92 -1.52
CA MET A 161 6.81 10.33 -0.12
C MET A 161 7.50 9.39 0.89
N TRP A 162 8.64 8.81 0.51
CA TRP A 162 9.48 7.95 1.34
C TRP A 162 10.97 8.15 1.04
N LYS A 163 11.85 7.48 1.78
CA LYS A 163 13.29 7.42 1.46
C LYS A 163 13.55 6.37 0.38
N SER A 164 13.67 6.80 -0.87
CA SER A 164 13.79 5.92 -2.03
C SER A 164 15.24 5.81 -2.53
N ASN A 165 15.62 4.63 -3.03
CA ASN A 165 16.84 4.46 -3.83
C ASN A 165 16.55 4.44 -5.35
N ILE A 166 15.27 4.51 -5.76
CA ILE A 166 14.85 4.47 -7.17
C ILE A 166 14.97 5.84 -7.83
N SER A 167 14.69 6.91 -7.09
CA SER A 167 14.76 8.29 -7.60
C SER A 167 15.15 9.25 -6.47
N PRO A 168 16.02 10.25 -6.71
CA PRO A 168 16.32 11.29 -5.73
C PRO A 168 15.13 12.24 -5.50
N TRP A 169 14.11 12.23 -6.38
CA TRP A 169 12.88 12.99 -6.24
C TRP A 169 11.97 12.38 -5.18
N ASN A 170 12.43 12.47 -3.95
CA ASN A 170 11.77 11.88 -2.81
C ASN A 170 11.86 12.78 -1.56
N SER A 171 11.01 12.48 -0.57
CA SER A 171 10.87 13.25 0.67
C SER A 171 12.13 13.31 1.53
N TYR A 172 13.07 12.37 1.36
CA TYR A 172 14.30 12.32 2.12
C TYR A 172 15.47 13.01 1.41
N ASP A 173 15.64 12.82 0.10
CA ASP A 173 16.82 13.31 -0.62
C ASP A 173 16.67 14.74 -1.12
N ILE A 174 15.52 15.13 -1.68
CA ILE A 174 15.31 16.51 -2.14
C ILE A 174 14.38 17.30 -1.22
N GLY A 175 13.31 16.67 -0.73
CA GLY A 175 12.28 17.34 0.06
C GLY A 175 12.68 17.60 1.52
N PRO A 176 11.79 17.33 2.49
CA PRO A 176 11.95 17.73 3.89
C PRO A 176 13.08 17.05 4.67
N LYS A 177 13.81 16.09 4.08
CA LYS A 177 14.79 15.22 4.76
C LYS A 177 14.13 14.28 5.79
N ILE A 178 12.89 13.87 5.49
CA ILE A 178 12.06 13.02 6.35
C ILE A 178 11.59 11.82 5.54
N ASP A 179 11.77 10.61 6.05
CA ASP A 179 11.08 9.43 5.53
C ASP A 179 9.62 9.45 6.01
N ILE A 180 8.75 10.15 5.29
CA ILE A 180 7.36 10.40 5.70
C ILE A 180 6.60 9.08 5.85
N SER A 181 6.63 8.22 4.83
CA SER A 181 5.98 6.91 4.86
C SER A 181 6.52 6.04 6.00
N GLY A 182 7.85 6.03 6.20
CA GLY A 182 8.50 5.29 7.28
C GLY A 182 8.13 5.77 8.68
N GLN A 183 7.88 7.07 8.87
CA GLN A 183 7.38 7.58 10.15
C GLN A 183 5.90 7.27 10.36
N MET A 184 5.07 7.42 9.32
CA MET A 184 3.64 7.13 9.40
C MET A 184 3.37 5.66 9.72
N VAL A 185 4.02 4.71 9.03
CA VAL A 185 3.79 3.28 9.29
C VAL A 185 4.10 2.90 10.74
N LYS A 186 5.17 3.47 11.32
CA LYS A 186 5.54 3.23 12.72
C LYS A 186 4.48 3.78 13.69
N ALA A 187 4.07 5.03 13.49
CA ALA A 187 3.10 5.69 14.35
C ALA A 187 1.70 5.04 14.28
N LEU A 188 1.28 4.61 13.09
CA LEU A 188 0.00 3.93 12.85
C LEU A 188 -0.02 2.51 13.43
N ARG A 189 1.02 1.70 13.17
CA ARG A 189 1.10 0.32 13.71
C ARG A 189 1.12 0.29 15.23
N LYS A 190 1.76 1.27 15.88
CA LYS A 190 1.75 1.41 17.35
C LYS A 190 0.33 1.52 17.93
N ARG A 191 -0.62 2.03 17.14
CA ARG A 191 -2.04 2.19 17.50
C ARG A 191 -2.93 1.09 16.93
N GLY A 192 -2.35 0.02 16.38
CA GLY A 192 -3.11 -1.05 15.76
C GLY A 192 -3.86 -0.63 14.49
N ILE A 193 -3.47 0.49 13.86
CA ILE A 193 -4.06 0.97 12.61
C ILE A 193 -3.31 0.32 11.45
N LYS A 194 -4.06 -0.28 10.53
CA LYS A 194 -3.54 -0.91 9.31
C LYS A 194 -2.90 0.14 8.40
N PHE A 195 -1.76 -0.18 7.79
CA PHE A 195 -1.01 0.77 6.96
C PHE A 195 -1.35 0.61 5.48
N ILE A 196 -1.61 1.72 4.79
CA ILE A 196 -1.88 1.71 3.35
C ILE A 196 -0.92 2.64 2.60
N GLY A 197 -0.69 2.40 1.32
CA GLY A 197 0.04 3.32 0.44
C GLY A 197 -0.74 3.58 -0.84
N THR A 198 -0.98 4.84 -1.19
CA THR A 198 -1.73 5.19 -2.41
C THR A 198 -0.81 5.66 -3.54
N PHE A 199 -1.04 5.14 -4.75
CA PHE A 199 -0.19 5.32 -5.92
C PHE A 199 -1.00 5.84 -7.11
N HIS A 200 -0.58 6.99 -7.64
CA HIS A 200 -1.29 7.69 -8.71
C HIS A 200 -0.37 7.91 -9.94
N HIS A 201 0.90 7.50 -9.85
CA HIS A 201 1.92 7.75 -10.86
C HIS A 201 1.76 6.98 -12.19
N GLY A 202 0.68 6.22 -12.38
CA GLY A 202 0.32 5.65 -13.68
C GLY A 202 0.03 6.72 -14.75
N PHE A 203 -0.41 7.91 -14.33
CA PHE A 203 -0.68 9.04 -15.21
C PHE A 203 0.52 9.97 -15.44
N THR A 204 1.64 9.79 -14.74
CA THR A 204 2.77 10.74 -14.71
C THR A 204 3.25 11.15 -16.10
N HIS A 205 3.38 10.21 -17.04
CA HIS A 205 3.85 10.52 -18.39
C HIS A 205 2.98 11.59 -19.04
N ARG A 206 1.66 11.42 -19.07
CA ARG A 206 0.72 12.42 -19.61
C ARG A 206 0.64 13.68 -18.76
N PHE A 207 0.71 13.52 -17.44
CA PHE A 207 0.57 14.61 -16.48
C PHE A 207 1.60 15.74 -16.71
N TYR A 208 2.81 15.41 -17.19
CA TYR A 208 3.88 16.37 -17.47
C TYR A 208 4.10 16.68 -18.96
N GLU A 209 3.17 16.35 -19.86
CA GLU A 209 3.33 16.64 -21.30
C GLU A 209 3.69 18.10 -21.58
N HIS A 210 2.99 19.02 -20.91
CA HIS A 210 3.22 20.45 -21.10
C HIS A 210 4.56 20.93 -20.54
N ALA A 211 5.10 20.26 -19.51
CA ALA A 211 6.37 20.62 -18.89
C ALA A 211 7.54 20.57 -19.87
N PHE A 212 7.49 19.72 -20.90
CA PHE A 212 8.55 19.61 -21.91
C PHE A 212 8.70 20.84 -22.83
N LYS A 213 7.75 21.78 -22.80
CA LYS A 213 7.92 23.12 -23.41
C LYS A 213 8.76 24.07 -22.54
N TYR A 214 8.97 23.71 -21.27
CA TYR A 214 9.67 24.50 -20.26
C TYR A 214 10.84 23.68 -19.71
N ASP A 215 10.86 23.41 -18.40
CA ASP A 215 11.94 22.73 -17.68
C ASP A 215 11.85 21.20 -17.66
N GLY A 216 10.90 20.61 -18.40
CA GLY A 216 10.63 19.16 -18.41
C GLY A 216 11.84 18.29 -18.81
N ASN A 217 12.79 18.84 -19.57
CA ASN A 217 14.01 18.16 -19.98
C ASN A 217 15.11 18.15 -18.89
N GLU A 218 14.97 18.95 -17.83
CA GLU A 218 16.02 19.13 -16.82
C GLU A 218 16.03 18.03 -15.74
N ALA A 219 14.90 17.34 -15.55
CA ALA A 219 14.73 16.32 -14.50
C ALA A 219 13.94 15.10 -15.00
N PRO A 220 14.51 14.27 -15.90
CA PRO A 220 13.80 13.14 -16.50
C PRO A 220 13.33 12.07 -15.49
N GLU A 221 13.98 11.94 -14.33
CA GLU A 221 13.54 11.03 -13.26
C GLU A 221 12.26 11.49 -12.56
N LEU A 222 11.97 12.80 -12.62
CA LEU A 222 10.73 13.43 -12.12
C LEU A 222 9.67 13.47 -13.23
N TYR A 223 10.00 14.12 -14.35
CA TYR A 223 9.05 14.43 -15.42
C TYR A 223 8.78 13.26 -16.38
N GLY A 224 9.63 12.23 -16.34
CA GLY A 224 9.60 11.13 -17.30
C GLY A 224 10.27 11.51 -18.61
N ILE A 225 9.81 10.90 -19.70
CA ILE A 225 10.35 11.14 -21.04
C ILE A 225 9.36 11.89 -21.92
N PRO A 226 9.84 12.75 -22.84
CA PRO A 226 9.00 13.34 -23.85
C PRO A 226 8.36 12.21 -24.67
N HIS A 227 7.04 12.28 -24.84
CA HIS A 227 6.30 11.35 -25.68
C HIS A 227 5.30 12.17 -26.49
N ASN A 228 4.97 11.68 -27.67
CA ASN A 228 4.28 12.49 -28.66
C ASN A 228 2.82 12.77 -28.22
N PRO A 229 2.40 14.06 -28.10
CA PRO A 229 1.00 14.40 -27.81
C PRO A 229 0.03 14.00 -28.95
N MET A 230 0.55 13.62 -30.14
CA MET A 230 -0.26 13.33 -31.33
C MET A 230 -1.08 12.03 -31.31
N SER A 231 -1.18 11.29 -30.20
CA SER A 231 -2.20 10.22 -30.16
C SER A 231 -3.64 10.77 -30.21
N ASN A 232 -3.84 12.09 -30.07
CA ASN A 232 -5.12 12.75 -30.35
C ASN A 232 -5.50 12.80 -31.84
N GLN A 233 -4.60 12.49 -32.79
CA GLN A 233 -4.95 12.43 -34.22
C GLN A 233 -5.45 11.05 -34.68
N THR A 234 -5.45 10.06 -33.79
CA THR A 234 -6.13 8.79 -34.03
C THR A 234 -7.20 8.62 -32.97
N ASN A 235 -8.42 8.24 -33.33
CA ASN A 235 -9.50 7.88 -32.40
C ASN A 235 -9.17 6.64 -31.51
N ASN A 236 -7.89 6.35 -31.28
CA ASN A 236 -7.40 5.20 -30.53
C ASN A 236 -7.00 5.63 -29.11
N THR A 237 -8.00 5.64 -28.23
CA THR A 237 -7.84 5.93 -26.79
C THR A 237 -6.85 5.00 -26.10
N LEU A 238 -6.64 3.77 -26.60
CA LEU A 238 -5.69 2.81 -26.03
C LEU A 238 -4.23 3.21 -26.29
N ALA A 239 -3.92 3.73 -27.48
CA ALA A 239 -2.58 4.23 -27.80
C ALA A 239 -2.22 5.48 -26.98
N TRP A 240 -3.21 6.35 -26.70
CA TRP A 240 -3.01 7.50 -25.82
C TRP A 240 -2.74 7.09 -24.36
N ARG A 241 -3.38 6.03 -23.87
CA ARG A 241 -3.16 5.57 -22.49
C ARG A 241 -1.78 4.94 -22.26
N LYS A 242 -1.16 4.35 -23.29
CA LYS A 242 0.02 3.49 -23.12
C LYS A 242 1.22 4.20 -22.48
N ILE A 243 1.64 3.69 -21.33
CA ILE A 243 2.84 4.15 -20.61
C ILE A 243 4.11 3.70 -21.37
N PRO A 244 5.14 4.54 -21.55
CA PRO A 244 6.40 4.12 -22.15
C PRO A 244 7.12 3.03 -21.34
N GLY A 245 7.76 2.05 -22.01
CA GLY A 245 8.31 0.85 -21.36
C GLY A 245 9.24 1.14 -20.16
N VAL A 246 10.20 2.06 -20.31
CA VAL A 246 11.11 2.47 -19.21
C VAL A 246 10.37 3.04 -18.00
N MET A 247 9.22 3.69 -18.22
CA MET A 247 8.38 4.21 -17.14
C MET A 247 7.53 3.13 -16.49
N GLN A 248 7.18 2.06 -17.21
CA GLN A 248 6.50 0.88 -16.63
C GLN A 248 7.43 0.10 -15.69
N GLU A 249 8.70 -0.08 -16.08
CA GLU A 249 9.71 -0.69 -15.20
C GLU A 249 9.94 0.15 -13.94
N SER A 250 10.05 1.48 -14.11
CA SER A 250 10.15 2.42 -12.99
C SER A 250 8.92 2.39 -12.07
N PHE A 251 7.72 2.28 -12.64
CA PHE A 251 6.46 2.11 -11.90
C PHE A 251 6.53 0.87 -10.99
N LEU A 252 6.86 -0.29 -11.55
CA LEU A 252 6.94 -1.54 -10.79
C LEU A 252 8.03 -1.46 -9.71
N ALA A 253 9.20 -0.90 -10.04
CA ALA A 253 10.30 -0.75 -9.09
C ALA A 253 9.93 0.11 -7.88
N LYS A 254 9.19 1.21 -8.08
CA LYS A 254 8.70 2.09 -7.00
C LYS A 254 7.72 1.37 -6.09
N VAL A 255 6.74 0.66 -6.67
CA VAL A 255 5.76 -0.12 -5.89
C VAL A 255 6.48 -1.20 -5.08
N ASN A 256 7.37 -1.97 -5.70
CA ASN A 256 8.11 -3.03 -5.04
C ASN A 256 9.04 -2.52 -3.94
N GLU A 257 9.71 -1.39 -4.13
CA GLU A 257 10.52 -0.77 -3.07
C GLU A 257 9.65 -0.35 -1.88
N PHE A 258 8.51 0.30 -2.13
CA PHE A 258 7.60 0.72 -1.07
C PHE A 258 7.05 -0.48 -0.29
N VAL A 259 6.58 -1.51 -1.00
CA VAL A 259 6.08 -2.75 -0.39
C VAL A 259 7.16 -3.41 0.46
N LYS A 260 8.39 -3.49 -0.07
CA LYS A 260 9.52 -4.08 0.64
C LYS A 260 9.88 -3.32 1.93
N ASN A 261 9.84 -2.00 1.88
CA ASN A 261 10.31 -1.16 2.97
C ASN A 261 9.27 -0.97 4.08
N TYR A 262 7.98 -1.01 3.72
CA TYR A 262 6.91 -0.58 4.62
C TYR A 262 5.81 -1.62 4.83
N GLU A 263 5.81 -2.74 4.08
CA GLU A 263 4.92 -3.89 4.23
C GLU A 263 3.43 -3.45 4.37
N PRO A 264 2.87 -2.67 3.44
CA PRO A 264 1.52 -2.16 3.57
C PRO A 264 0.49 -3.30 3.59
N ASP A 265 -0.56 -3.15 4.40
CA ASP A 265 -1.71 -4.08 4.44
C ASP A 265 -2.58 -3.91 3.18
N MET A 266 -2.59 -2.72 2.60
CA MET A 266 -3.24 -2.43 1.33
C MET A 266 -2.42 -1.44 0.49
N ILE A 267 -2.29 -1.71 -0.81
CA ILE A 267 -1.86 -0.70 -1.78
C ILE A 267 -3.05 -0.27 -2.62
N TYR A 268 -3.16 1.03 -2.83
CA TYR A 268 -4.25 1.64 -3.55
C TYR A 268 -3.73 2.26 -4.84
N PHE A 269 -4.43 2.05 -5.95
CA PHE A 269 -4.13 2.69 -7.22
C PHE A 269 -5.29 3.56 -7.69
N ASP A 270 -4.95 4.80 -8.02
CA ASP A 270 -5.81 5.65 -8.83
C ASP A 270 -5.90 5.11 -10.28
N PHE A 271 -6.49 5.87 -11.19
CA PHE A 271 -6.46 5.51 -12.62
C PHE A 271 -5.01 5.40 -13.15
N GLY A 272 -4.86 4.66 -14.24
CA GLY A 272 -3.57 4.48 -14.92
C GLY A 272 -2.85 3.16 -14.62
N LEU A 273 -3.25 2.38 -13.59
CA LEU A 273 -2.68 1.05 -13.38
C LEU A 273 -2.86 0.14 -14.61
N GLY A 274 -4.07 0.15 -15.19
CA GLY A 274 -4.41 -0.61 -16.40
C GLY A 274 -3.77 -0.10 -17.69
N TRP A 275 -2.97 0.95 -17.65
CA TRP A 275 -2.27 1.51 -18.81
C TRP A 275 -0.84 0.98 -18.96
N ASN A 276 -0.37 0.23 -17.96
CA ASN A 276 0.81 -0.62 -18.08
C ASN A 276 0.48 -1.85 -18.93
N ASP A 277 1.50 -2.46 -19.51
CA ASP A 277 1.40 -3.75 -20.18
C ASP A 277 0.93 -4.81 -19.16
N GLU A 278 0.17 -5.79 -19.65
CA GLU A 278 -0.51 -6.76 -18.77
C GLU A 278 0.45 -7.56 -17.90
N ASN A 279 1.63 -7.91 -18.43
CA ASN A 279 2.68 -8.60 -17.68
C ASN A 279 3.19 -7.77 -16.49
N ILE A 280 3.41 -6.46 -16.65
CA ILE A 280 3.84 -5.56 -15.56
C ILE A 280 2.76 -5.49 -14.48
N LYS A 281 1.50 -5.34 -14.89
CA LYS A 281 0.36 -5.30 -13.97
C LYS A 281 0.25 -6.60 -13.17
N LEU A 282 0.27 -7.75 -13.83
CA LEU A 282 0.16 -9.05 -13.15
C LEU A 282 1.37 -9.35 -12.26
N GLN A 283 2.58 -8.92 -12.67
CA GLN A 283 3.77 -9.01 -11.85
C GLN A 283 3.66 -8.17 -10.58
N MET A 284 3.14 -6.94 -10.67
CA MET A 284 2.89 -6.09 -9.50
C MET A 284 1.98 -6.78 -8.47
N TYR A 285 0.86 -7.36 -8.91
CA TYR A 285 -0.04 -8.10 -8.01
C TYR A 285 0.67 -9.29 -7.35
N ALA A 286 1.38 -10.09 -8.14
CA ALA A 286 2.10 -11.26 -7.64
C ALA A 286 3.19 -10.86 -6.63
N ASP A 287 3.99 -9.85 -6.94
CA ASP A 287 5.06 -9.33 -6.07
C ASP A 287 4.50 -8.84 -4.74
N PHE A 288 3.43 -8.05 -4.77
CA PHE A 288 2.79 -7.54 -3.56
C PHE A 288 2.25 -8.67 -2.68
N TYR A 289 1.47 -9.60 -3.25
CA TYR A 289 0.87 -10.68 -2.47
C TYR A 289 1.90 -11.67 -1.93
N ASN A 290 2.92 -12.02 -2.72
CA ASN A 290 4.00 -12.89 -2.25
C ASN A 290 4.83 -12.20 -1.15
N ALA A 291 5.12 -10.91 -1.28
CA ALA A 291 5.84 -10.16 -0.25
C ALA A 291 5.05 -10.12 1.06
N ALA A 292 3.76 -9.78 0.99
CA ALA A 292 2.88 -9.75 2.16
C ALA A 292 2.80 -11.11 2.89
N ILE A 293 2.74 -12.22 2.14
CA ILE A 293 2.81 -13.57 2.71
C ILE A 293 4.15 -13.81 3.41
N ALA A 294 5.26 -13.40 2.79
CA ALA A 294 6.59 -13.54 3.39
C ALA A 294 6.71 -12.73 4.70
N TYR A 295 5.99 -11.61 4.83
CA TYR A 295 5.90 -10.81 6.06
C TYR A 295 4.91 -11.37 7.10
N GLY A 296 4.21 -12.45 6.79
CA GLY A 296 3.19 -13.04 7.67
C GLY A 296 1.90 -12.24 7.73
N GLN A 297 1.65 -11.34 6.77
CA GLN A 297 0.39 -10.61 6.69
C GLN A 297 -0.74 -11.54 6.24
N THR A 298 -1.89 -11.38 6.86
CA THR A 298 -3.11 -12.11 6.53
C THR A 298 -4.00 -11.24 5.66
N GLN A 299 -4.34 -11.73 4.47
CA GLN A 299 -5.24 -11.06 3.52
C GLN A 299 -4.79 -9.63 3.12
N PRO A 300 -3.61 -9.46 2.52
CA PRO A 300 -3.26 -8.22 1.84
C PRO A 300 -4.24 -7.94 0.68
N THR A 301 -4.44 -6.67 0.32
CA THR A 301 -5.27 -6.34 -0.85
C THR A 301 -4.71 -5.20 -1.68
N VAL A 302 -4.90 -5.30 -2.99
CA VAL A 302 -4.75 -4.16 -3.90
C VAL A 302 -6.12 -3.57 -4.15
N SER A 303 -6.26 -2.27 -3.92
CA SER A 303 -7.44 -1.50 -4.30
C SER A 303 -7.16 -0.73 -5.59
N GLN A 304 -8.13 -0.67 -6.51
CA GLN A 304 -7.96 0.10 -7.76
C GLN A 304 -9.29 0.66 -8.27
N LYS A 305 -9.22 1.81 -8.95
CA LYS A 305 -10.32 2.33 -9.76
C LYS A 305 -10.66 1.35 -10.89
N GLN A 306 -11.87 0.83 -10.94
CA GLN A 306 -12.36 0.08 -12.11
C GLN A 306 -13.35 0.94 -12.89
N ARG A 307 -13.03 1.27 -14.14
CA ARG A 307 -13.88 2.08 -15.03
C ARG A 307 -14.66 1.24 -16.06
N GLU A 308 -14.41 -0.07 -16.15
CA GLU A 308 -14.87 -0.89 -17.28
C GLU A 308 -15.56 -2.20 -16.85
N GLY A 309 -16.44 -2.15 -15.85
CA GLY A 309 -17.45 -3.19 -15.57
C GLY A 309 -16.95 -4.59 -15.15
N GLU A 310 -15.63 -4.85 -15.16
CA GLU A 310 -15.07 -6.14 -14.78
C GLU A 310 -14.52 -6.13 -13.36
N GLN A 311 -15.14 -6.93 -12.51
CA GLN A 311 -14.60 -7.30 -11.23
C GLN A 311 -13.46 -8.31 -11.42
N LEU A 312 -12.22 -7.92 -11.08
CA LEU A 312 -11.06 -8.79 -11.29
C LEU A 312 -11.02 -10.03 -10.37
N ASN A 313 -11.67 -10.01 -9.21
CA ASN A 313 -11.62 -11.10 -8.20
C ASN A 313 -10.22 -11.42 -7.64
N PHE A 314 -9.26 -10.51 -7.80
CA PHE A 314 -7.95 -10.54 -7.14
C PHE A 314 -7.51 -9.14 -6.68
N SER A 315 -8.48 -8.25 -6.49
CA SER A 315 -8.32 -6.85 -6.07
C SER A 315 -9.63 -6.36 -5.47
N THR A 316 -9.58 -5.37 -4.59
CA THR A 316 -10.77 -4.68 -4.09
C THR A 316 -11.16 -3.54 -5.03
N LEU A 317 -12.44 -3.48 -5.42
CA LEU A 317 -12.98 -2.42 -6.27
C LEU A 317 -12.95 -1.08 -5.51
N ASP A 318 -12.44 -0.01 -6.13
CA ASP A 318 -12.60 1.36 -5.67
C ASP A 318 -13.50 2.19 -6.59
N LEU A 319 -14.47 2.89 -6.00
CA LEU A 319 -15.40 3.78 -6.68
C LEU A 319 -15.05 5.24 -6.42
N GLU A 320 -14.74 5.96 -7.49
CA GLU A 320 -14.45 7.40 -7.45
C GLU A 320 -15.64 8.22 -6.93
N ARG A 321 -15.50 8.78 -5.71
CA ARG A 321 -16.51 9.66 -5.08
C ARG A 321 -17.93 9.14 -5.23
N GLY A 322 -18.07 7.83 -5.04
CA GLY A 322 -19.26 7.10 -5.44
C GLY A 322 -19.70 6.04 -4.46
N ARG A 323 -20.74 5.32 -4.85
CA ARG A 323 -21.26 4.14 -4.16
C ARG A 323 -21.92 3.21 -5.16
N MET A 324 -21.96 1.92 -4.84
CA MET A 324 -22.87 1.01 -5.52
C MET A 324 -24.31 1.41 -5.17
N ASP A 325 -25.20 1.36 -6.15
CA ASP A 325 -26.64 1.60 -6.00
C ASP A 325 -27.41 0.33 -5.58
N PHE A 326 -26.72 -0.80 -5.48
CA PHE A 326 -27.23 -2.08 -4.99
C PHE A 326 -26.21 -2.79 -4.08
N LEU A 327 -26.69 -3.76 -3.30
CA LEU A 327 -25.85 -4.62 -2.46
C LEU A 327 -25.04 -5.58 -3.35
N THR A 328 -23.72 -5.63 -3.15
CA THR A 328 -22.82 -6.51 -3.89
C THR A 328 -22.50 -7.76 -3.09
N SER A 329 -22.17 -8.86 -3.77
CA SER A 329 -21.68 -10.10 -3.13
C SER A 329 -20.18 -10.06 -2.78
N PHE A 330 -19.54 -8.92 -3.00
CA PHE A 330 -18.12 -8.69 -2.86
C PHE A 330 -17.88 -7.32 -2.23
N PRO A 331 -16.77 -7.14 -1.49
CA PRO A 331 -16.47 -5.87 -0.87
C PRO A 331 -15.94 -4.87 -1.90
N TRP A 332 -16.24 -3.60 -1.64
CA TRP A 332 -15.72 -2.46 -2.38
C TRP A 332 -15.42 -1.32 -1.42
N VAL A 333 -14.58 -0.42 -1.90
CA VAL A 333 -14.26 0.83 -1.23
C VAL A 333 -14.67 2.01 -2.12
N CYS A 334 -14.84 3.16 -1.51
CA CYS A 334 -14.93 4.42 -2.23
C CYS A 334 -14.10 5.47 -1.52
N ASP A 335 -13.52 6.38 -2.29
CA ASP A 335 -12.88 7.57 -1.79
C ASP A 335 -13.85 8.75 -1.76
N ASP A 336 -13.82 9.50 -0.67
CA ASP A 336 -14.58 10.73 -0.49
C ASP A 336 -13.68 11.75 0.23
N SER A 337 -14.06 13.01 0.30
CA SER A 337 -13.12 14.06 0.72
C SER A 337 -13.85 15.20 1.43
N PRO A 338 -13.54 15.54 2.70
CA PRO A 338 -14.22 16.65 3.38
C PRO A 338 -13.88 18.01 2.75
N ASP A 339 -12.81 18.10 1.96
CA ASP A 339 -12.55 19.17 1.00
C ASP A 339 -11.95 18.59 -0.30
N CYS A 340 -11.43 19.40 -1.22
CA CYS A 340 -10.84 18.88 -2.48
C CYS A 340 -9.44 18.26 -2.34
N LEU A 341 -8.80 18.30 -1.16
CA LEU A 341 -7.40 17.89 -0.93
C LEU A 341 -7.22 16.87 0.21
N SER A 342 -8.22 16.68 1.07
CA SER A 342 -8.22 15.68 2.13
C SER A 342 -9.09 14.52 1.70
N SER A 343 -8.56 13.30 1.71
CA SER A 343 -9.31 12.15 1.20
C SER A 343 -9.53 11.11 2.30
N THR A 344 -10.67 10.45 2.24
CA THR A 344 -11.15 9.43 3.15
C THR A 344 -11.53 8.23 2.32
N ILE A 345 -11.34 7.02 2.83
CA ILE A 345 -11.79 5.79 2.17
C ILE A 345 -12.87 5.16 3.04
N ARG A 346 -14.04 4.94 2.47
CA ARG A 346 -15.14 4.20 3.10
C ARG A 346 -15.20 2.81 2.50
N VAL A 347 -15.31 1.79 3.35
CA VAL A 347 -15.57 0.41 2.94
C VAL A 347 -17.05 0.15 3.18
N LEU A 348 -17.76 -0.24 2.12
CA LEU A 348 -19.15 -0.61 2.21
C LEU A 348 -19.27 -2.10 1.83
N SER A 349 -19.92 -2.85 2.71
CA SER A 349 -20.16 -4.28 2.60
C SER A 349 -21.64 -4.54 2.40
#